data_AF-A0A1Q6STN6-F1
#
_entry.id   AF-A0A1Q6STN6-F1
#
_cell.length_a   1.000
_cell.length_b   1.000
_cell.length_c   1.000
_cell.angle_alpha   90.00
_cell.angle_beta   90.00
_cell.angle_gamma   90.00
#
_symmetry.space_group_name_H-M   'P 1'
#
loop_
_entity.id
_entity.type
_entity.pdbx_description
1 polymer ?
#
loop_
_entity_poly.entity_id
_entity_poly.type
_entity_poly.pdbx_seq_one_letter_code
_entity_poly.pdbx_strand_id
1 'polypeptide(L)'
;MLDIQNGDRAYVHDVTFDNIRCEFTKYQQQDVLQTDMTVPYPDPQPAYQPRLIFIHGYTGQWSKDGIPGKTSDILFRNIMVYPDTGMTAPEIDICGFSEGHGVERVTFDGIFMNGKRLTRGDIKWTVGHHVGEIWFV
;
A
#
# COMPACT_ATOMS: atom_id res chain seq x y z
N MET A 1 -4.94 -3.61 3.53
CA MET A 1 -3.71 -3.04 2.95
C MET A 1 -2.69 -4.15 2.80
N LEU A 2 -2.03 -4.23 1.65
CA LEU A 2 -0.86 -5.08 1.41
C LEU A 2 0.38 -4.19 1.59
N ASP A 3 1.23 -4.54 2.54
CA ASP A 3 2.24 -3.62 3.06
C ASP A 3 3.65 -4.21 2.98
N ILE A 4 4.60 -3.41 2.48
CA ILE A 4 6.03 -3.62 2.62
C ILE A 4 6.65 -2.33 3.17
N GLN A 5 6.93 -2.34 4.47
CA GLN A 5 7.67 -1.29 5.16
C GLN A 5 9.08 -1.78 5.45
N ASN A 6 10.09 -1.13 4.85
CA ASN A 6 11.48 -1.56 4.97
C ASN A 6 12.37 -0.48 5.61
N GLY A 7 12.60 -0.64 6.91
CA GLY A 7 13.14 0.39 7.78
C GLY A 7 14.62 0.26 8.18
N ASP A 8 15.24 -0.92 8.01
CA ASP A 8 16.57 -1.20 8.58
C ASP A 8 17.29 -2.34 7.84
N ARG A 9 18.25 -1.98 6.99
CA ARG A 9 19.25 -2.84 6.29
C ARG A 9 18.75 -4.06 5.49
N ALA A 10 17.50 -4.45 5.63
CA ALA A 10 16.96 -5.65 5.00
C ALA A 10 16.85 -5.43 3.50
N TYR A 11 17.21 -6.46 2.74
CA TYR A 11 16.87 -6.52 1.33
C TYR A 11 15.64 -7.41 1.18
N VAL A 12 14.50 -6.80 0.88
CA VAL A 12 13.24 -7.51 0.65
C VAL A 12 13.09 -7.69 -0.85
N HIS A 13 13.17 -8.94 -1.32
CA HIS A 13 13.09 -9.24 -2.74
C HIS A 13 12.42 -10.57 -3.03
N ASP A 14 11.99 -10.75 -4.29
CA ASP A 14 11.32 -11.96 -4.79
C ASP A 14 10.04 -12.29 -4.00
N VAL A 15 9.25 -11.26 -3.66
CA VAL A 15 8.02 -11.40 -2.88
C VAL A 15 6.82 -11.43 -3.82
N THR A 16 5.96 -12.43 -3.65
CA THR A 16 4.69 -12.53 -4.37
C THR A 16 3.51 -12.45 -3.41
N PHE A 17 2.59 -11.52 -3.69
CA PHE A 17 1.25 -11.48 -3.15
C PHE A 17 0.30 -12.03 -4.21
N ASP A 18 -0.29 -13.20 -3.98
CA ASP A 18 -1.12 -13.89 -4.97
C ASP A 18 -2.51 -14.21 -4.43
N ASN A 19 -3.53 -13.95 -5.25
CA ASN A 19 -4.91 -14.34 -5.01
C ASN A 19 -5.47 -13.81 -3.68
N ILE A 20 -5.35 -12.50 -3.48
CA ILE A 20 -5.78 -11.82 -2.24
C ILE A 20 -7.06 -11.05 -2.49
N ARG A 21 -8.01 -11.17 -1.55
CA ARG A 21 -9.27 -10.43 -1.54
C ARG A 21 -9.21 -9.32 -0.48
N CYS A 22 -9.58 -8.11 -0.87
CA CYS A 22 -9.60 -6.93 -0.01
C CYS A 22 -10.99 -6.28 -0.06
N GLU A 23 -11.65 -6.19 1.08
CA GLU A 23 -12.97 -5.58 1.22
C GLU A 23 -12.83 -4.17 1.79
N PHE A 24 -13.61 -3.22 1.27
CA PHE A 24 -13.61 -1.83 1.71
C PHE A 24 -15.04 -1.38 1.96
N THR A 25 -15.26 -0.71 3.10
CA THR A 25 -16.58 -0.21 3.45
C THR A 25 -16.61 1.30 3.54
N LYS A 26 -17.73 1.89 3.13
CA LYS A 26 -17.99 3.33 3.29
C LYS A 26 -18.20 3.74 4.76
N TYR A 27 -18.25 2.77 5.68
CA TYR A 27 -18.33 3.00 7.11
C TYR A 27 -16.95 2.98 7.79
N GLN A 28 -15.87 2.83 7.03
CA GLN A 28 -14.51 2.82 7.57
C GLN A 28 -14.20 4.17 8.21
N GLN A 29 -13.83 4.10 9.49
CA GLN A 29 -13.42 5.25 10.27
C GLN A 29 -11.91 5.48 10.18
N GLN A 30 -11.49 6.73 10.36
CA GLN A 30 -10.08 7.11 10.39
C GLN A 30 -9.46 6.73 11.73
N ASP A 31 -8.27 6.14 11.71
CA ASP A 31 -7.54 5.78 12.93
C ASP A 31 -7.39 6.97 13.90
N VAL A 32 -7.82 6.78 15.14
CA VAL A 32 -7.65 7.74 16.24
C VAL A 32 -6.96 7.08 17.43
N LEU A 33 -6.12 7.83 18.12
CA LEU A 33 -5.54 7.39 19.39
C LEU A 33 -6.63 7.41 20.47
N GLN A 34 -7.11 6.23 20.88
CA GLN A 34 -8.09 6.09 21.96
C GLN A 34 -7.38 6.09 23.33
N THR A 35 -7.45 7.22 24.04
CA THR A 35 -6.87 7.38 25.38
C THR A 35 -7.89 7.19 26.51
N ASP A 36 -9.18 7.21 26.19
CA ASP A 36 -10.29 7.08 27.14
C ASP A 36 -11.39 6.21 26.52
N MET A 37 -11.71 5.09 27.16
CA MET A 37 -12.72 4.12 26.69
C MET A 37 -14.16 4.63 26.84
N THR A 38 -14.38 5.72 27.58
CA THR A 38 -15.70 6.33 27.77
C THR A 38 -16.07 7.30 26.63
N VAL A 39 -15.08 7.71 25.83
CA VAL A 39 -15.29 8.61 24.70
C VAL A 39 -15.73 7.78 23.48
N PRO A 40 -16.92 8.05 22.91
CA PRO A 40 -17.34 7.36 21.70
C PRO A 40 -16.45 7.75 20.52
N TYR A 41 -16.34 6.85 19.55
CA TYR A 41 -15.67 7.17 18.30
C TYR A 41 -16.39 8.34 17.60
N PRO A 42 -15.68 9.35 17.07
CA PRO A 42 -16.31 10.45 16.36
C PRO A 42 -17.16 9.95 15.17
N ASP A 43 -18.26 10.66 14.89
CA ASP A 43 -19.14 10.34 13.77
C ASP A 43 -18.36 10.31 12.45
N PRO A 44 -18.62 9.32 11.56
CA PRO A 44 -17.86 9.16 10.33
C PRO A 44 -18.14 10.30 9.35
N GLN A 45 -17.15 11.19 9.17
CA GLN A 45 -17.20 12.29 8.19
C GLN A 45 -15.81 12.54 7.60
N PRO A 46 -15.63 12.51 6.27
CA PRO A 46 -16.09 11.49 5.33
C PRO A 46 -15.43 10.11 5.59
N ALA A 47 -15.93 9.05 4.93
CA ALA A 47 -15.37 7.71 5.02
C ALA A 47 -13.87 7.70 4.71
N TYR A 48 -13.05 7.20 5.62
CA TYR A 48 -11.63 7.01 5.38
C TYR A 48 -11.44 5.78 4.50
N GLN A 49 -10.76 5.92 3.36
CA GLN A 49 -10.43 4.78 2.51
C GLN A 49 -8.94 4.45 2.67
N PRO A 50 -8.57 3.33 3.30
CA PRO A 50 -7.17 2.94 3.42
C PRO A 50 -6.58 2.58 2.05
N ARG A 51 -5.26 2.57 1.98
CA ARG A 51 -4.53 2.18 0.77
C ARG A 51 -4.73 0.69 0.47
N LEU A 52 -4.76 0.36 -0.81
CA LEU A 52 -4.71 -1.02 -1.27
C LEU A 52 -3.31 -1.59 -1.02
N ILE A 53 -2.29 -0.90 -1.54
CA ILE A 53 -0.88 -1.30 -1.47
C ILE A 53 -0.04 -0.14 -0.96
N PHE A 54 0.90 -0.43 -0.05
CA PHE A 54 1.84 0.52 0.52
C PHE A 54 3.25 -0.09 0.51
N ILE A 55 4.21 0.56 -0.14
CA ILE A 55 5.60 0.12 -0.18
C ILE A 55 6.51 1.30 0.13
N HIS A 56 7.06 1.35 1.33
CA HIS A 56 7.83 2.50 1.79
C HIS A 56 9.19 2.09 2.36
N GLY A 57 10.25 2.68 1.80
CA GLY A 57 11.57 2.71 2.42
C GLY A 57 11.65 3.85 3.43
N TYR A 58 12.17 3.58 4.62
CA TYR A 58 12.36 4.58 5.66
C TYR A 58 13.54 4.20 6.57
N THR A 59 13.89 5.10 7.49
CA THR A 59 14.75 4.78 8.64
C THR A 59 14.05 5.27 9.89
N GLY A 60 13.55 4.33 10.69
CA GLY A 60 12.80 4.64 11.91
C GLY A 60 13.63 4.47 13.18
N GLN A 61 12.97 4.61 14.33
CA GLN A 61 13.55 4.40 15.67
C GLN A 61 14.13 3.00 15.92
N TRP A 62 13.93 2.07 14.98
CA TRP A 62 14.42 0.69 15.02
C TRP A 62 15.76 0.50 14.31
N SER A 63 16.20 1.45 13.48
CA SER A 63 17.52 1.41 12.86
C SER A 63 18.56 2.02 13.80
N LYS A 64 19.66 1.29 14.03
CA LYS A 64 20.73 1.75 14.94
C LYS A 64 21.76 2.67 14.28
N ASP A 65 21.93 2.54 12.98
CA ASP A 65 22.95 3.24 12.19
C ASP A 65 22.37 4.09 11.05
N GLY A 66 21.04 4.10 10.90
CA GLY A 66 20.35 4.87 9.87
C GLY A 66 20.57 4.34 8.47
N ILE A 67 21.04 3.10 8.31
CA ILE A 67 21.20 2.47 6.99
C ILE A 67 19.87 1.84 6.59
N PRO A 68 19.21 2.33 5.51
CA PRO A 68 17.90 1.84 5.12
C PRO A 68 17.98 0.43 4.52
N GLY A 69 16.82 -0.20 4.39
CA GLY A 69 16.69 -1.39 3.55
C GLY A 69 16.63 -1.07 2.06
N LYS A 70 16.46 -2.11 1.25
CA LYS A 70 16.16 -2.04 -0.19
C LYS A 70 14.99 -2.98 -0.50
N THR A 71 14.15 -2.61 -1.45
CA THR A 71 13.02 -3.46 -1.88
C THR A 71 13.05 -3.65 -3.40
N SER A 72 12.91 -4.88 -3.89
CA SER A 72 12.77 -5.12 -5.32
C SER A 72 12.02 -6.39 -5.68
N ASP A 73 11.71 -6.58 -6.97
CA ASP A 73 11.19 -7.86 -7.49
C ASP A 73 9.90 -8.29 -6.77
N ILE A 74 8.95 -7.37 -6.73
CA ILE A 74 7.67 -7.56 -6.03
C ILE A 74 6.58 -7.83 -7.06
N LEU A 75 5.84 -8.91 -6.88
CA LEU A 75 4.70 -9.27 -7.72
C LEU A 75 3.41 -9.22 -6.90
N PHE A 76 2.47 -8.38 -7.32
CA PHE A 76 1.07 -8.44 -6.90
C PHE A 76 0.27 -9.07 -8.02
N ARG A 77 -0.20 -10.30 -7.79
CA ARG A 77 -0.96 -11.06 -8.78
C ARG A 77 -2.35 -11.36 -8.28
N ASN A 78 -3.35 -11.19 -9.14
CA ASN A 78 -4.74 -11.54 -8.83
C ASN A 78 -5.22 -10.91 -7.52
N ILE A 79 -5.17 -9.58 -7.43
CA ILE A 79 -5.67 -8.84 -6.27
C ILE A 79 -7.12 -8.43 -6.54
N MET A 80 -8.07 -8.93 -5.76
CA MET A 80 -9.49 -8.58 -5.87
C MET A 80 -9.90 -7.58 -4.81
N VAL A 81 -10.58 -6.53 -5.23
CA VAL A 81 -11.01 -5.40 -4.42
C VAL A 81 -12.53 -5.32 -4.46
N TYR A 82 -13.15 -5.31 -3.29
CA TYR A 82 -14.61 -5.27 -3.13
C TYR A 82 -15.00 -4.08 -2.26
N PRO A 83 -15.08 -2.87 -2.84
CA PRO A 83 -15.54 -1.71 -2.12
C PRO A 83 -17.07 -1.59 -2.19
N ASP A 84 -17.67 -1.00 -1.16
CA ASP A 84 -19.10 -0.64 -1.16
C ASP A 84 -19.47 0.23 -2.38
N THR A 85 -20.74 0.15 -2.80
CA THR A 85 -21.27 0.95 -3.92
C THR A 85 -21.00 2.43 -3.74
N GLY A 86 -20.43 3.06 -4.78
CA GLY A 86 -20.11 4.49 -4.82
C GLY A 86 -18.69 4.85 -4.38
N MET A 87 -17.92 3.88 -3.89
CA MET A 87 -16.50 4.06 -3.60
C MET A 87 -15.62 3.87 -4.85
N THR A 88 -14.44 4.47 -4.85
CA THR A 88 -13.43 4.35 -5.90
C THR A 88 -12.41 3.25 -5.59
N ALA A 89 -11.53 2.93 -6.54
CA ALA A 89 -10.40 2.04 -6.29
C ALA A 89 -9.48 2.63 -5.19
N PRO A 90 -9.10 1.86 -4.16
CA PRO A 90 -8.20 2.35 -3.13
C PRO A 90 -6.79 2.59 -3.69
N GLU A 91 -6.08 3.52 -3.06
CA GLU A 91 -4.78 4.04 -3.52
C GLU A 91 -3.65 3.00 -3.48
N ILE A 92 -2.70 3.13 -4.40
CA ILE A 92 -1.39 2.49 -4.34
C ILE A 92 -0.33 3.57 -4.09
N ASP A 93 0.46 3.40 -3.04
CA ASP A 93 1.46 4.37 -2.58
C ASP A 93 2.83 3.69 -2.45
N ILE A 94 3.82 4.19 -3.19
CA ILE A 94 5.14 3.59 -3.32
C ILE A 94 6.20 4.68 -3.20
N CYS A 95 7.15 4.51 -2.28
CA CYS A 95 8.30 5.41 -2.12
C CYS A 95 9.55 4.62 -1.71
N GLY A 96 10.65 4.83 -2.41
CA GLY A 96 11.98 4.42 -1.95
C GLY A 96 12.48 5.35 -0.84
N PHE A 97 13.72 5.16 -0.38
CA PHE A 97 14.35 6.05 0.60
C PHE A 97 15.46 6.91 0.01
N SER A 98 16.47 6.28 -0.60
CA SER A 98 17.63 6.94 -1.20
C SER A 98 18.20 6.12 -2.36
N GLU A 99 19.21 6.66 -3.05
CA GLU A 99 19.96 5.90 -4.05
C GLU A 99 20.57 4.62 -3.42
N GLY A 100 20.44 3.48 -4.10
CA GLY A 100 20.82 2.16 -3.56
C GLY A 100 19.82 1.55 -2.56
N HIS A 101 18.87 2.35 -2.06
CA HIS A 101 17.85 1.99 -1.07
C HIS A 101 16.44 2.33 -1.57
N GLY A 102 16.23 2.07 -2.86
CA GLY A 102 14.97 2.33 -3.55
C GLY A 102 13.98 1.18 -3.51
N VAL A 103 12.87 1.39 -4.22
CA VAL A 103 11.88 0.34 -4.57
C VAL A 103 11.93 0.16 -6.09
N GLU A 104 12.25 -1.02 -6.58
CA GLU A 104 12.42 -1.25 -8.02
C GLU A 104 11.78 -2.56 -8.48
N ARG A 105 11.40 -2.64 -9.76
CA ARG A 105 10.83 -3.86 -10.37
C ARG A 105 9.58 -4.36 -9.64
N VAL A 106 8.55 -3.52 -9.57
CA VAL A 106 7.24 -3.88 -9.01
C VAL A 106 6.26 -4.18 -10.12
N THR A 107 5.68 -5.37 -10.12
CA THR A 107 4.70 -5.82 -11.10
C THR A 107 3.33 -5.97 -10.45
N PHE A 108 2.32 -5.38 -11.08
CA PHE A 108 0.92 -5.60 -10.79
C PHE A 108 0.32 -6.39 -11.95
N ASP A 109 0.06 -7.68 -11.73
CA ASP A 109 -0.55 -8.59 -12.69
C ASP A 109 -1.98 -8.90 -12.28
N GLY A 110 -2.91 -8.11 -12.79
CA GLY A 110 -4.33 -8.26 -12.49
C GLY A 110 -4.72 -7.74 -11.10
N ILE A 111 -5.13 -6.48 -11.05
CA ILE A 111 -5.98 -5.93 -9.98
C ILE A 111 -7.40 -5.87 -10.50
N PHE A 112 -8.37 -6.33 -9.70
CA PHE A 112 -9.78 -6.39 -10.06
C PHE A 112 -10.60 -5.63 -9.04
N MET A 113 -11.55 -4.81 -9.48
CA MET A 113 -12.54 -4.19 -8.60
C MET A 113 -13.93 -4.68 -8.96
N ASN A 114 -14.62 -5.33 -8.01
CA ASN A 114 -15.94 -5.94 -8.23
C ASN A 114 -16.01 -6.79 -9.53
N GLY A 115 -14.96 -7.58 -9.78
CA GLY A 115 -14.85 -8.46 -10.96
C GLY A 115 -14.35 -7.79 -12.24
N LYS A 116 -14.30 -6.45 -12.33
CA LYS A 116 -13.70 -5.75 -13.46
C LYS A 116 -12.18 -5.64 -13.28
N ARG A 117 -11.40 -6.11 -14.25
CA ARG A 117 -9.94 -5.87 -14.28
C ARG A 117 -9.68 -4.36 -14.44
N LEU A 118 -8.93 -3.80 -13.52
CA LEU A 118 -8.52 -2.40 -13.54
C LEU A 118 -7.38 -2.20 -14.53
N THR A 119 -7.28 -0.99 -15.03
CA THR A 119 -6.11 -0.45 -15.73
C THR A 119 -5.36 0.49 -14.79
N ARG A 120 -4.13 0.85 -15.16
CA ARG A 120 -3.34 1.83 -14.39
C ARG A 120 -4.10 3.15 -14.16
N GLY A 121 -4.90 3.59 -15.14
CA GLY A 121 -5.68 4.83 -15.06
C GLY A 121 -6.92 4.78 -14.16
N ASP A 122 -7.37 3.59 -13.76
CA ASP A 122 -8.50 3.43 -12.84
C ASP A 122 -8.10 3.62 -11.36
N ILE A 123 -6.80 3.71 -11.07
CA ILE A 123 -6.25 3.69 -9.71
C ILE A 123 -5.60 5.04 -9.39
N LYS A 124 -5.81 5.52 -8.15
CA LYS A 124 -5.03 6.64 -7.60
C LYS A 124 -3.63 6.15 -7.24
N TRP A 125 -2.61 6.82 -7.79
CA TRP A 125 -1.20 6.52 -7.54
C TRP A 125 -0.54 7.64 -6.74
N THR A 126 0.25 7.26 -5.74
CA THR A 126 1.29 8.11 -5.15
C THR A 126 2.63 7.42 -5.38
N VAL A 127 3.50 8.09 -6.13
CA VAL A 127 4.85 7.58 -6.44
C VAL A 127 5.86 8.61 -5.95
N GLY A 128 6.60 8.24 -4.91
CA GLY A 128 7.61 9.07 -4.29
C GLY A 128 8.98 8.96 -4.96
N HIS A 129 10.02 9.30 -4.21
CA HIS A 129 11.40 9.29 -4.69
C HIS A 129 11.99 7.87 -4.77
N HIS A 130 13.05 7.71 -5.56
CA HIS A 130 13.83 6.47 -5.66
C HIS A 130 12.98 5.22 -5.96
N VAL A 131 12.00 5.39 -6.84
CA VAL A 131 11.17 4.32 -7.40
C VAL A 131 11.63 4.01 -8.82
N GLY A 132 12.01 2.76 -9.06
CA GLY A 132 12.41 2.24 -10.37
C GLY A 132 11.22 1.74 -11.19
N GLU A 133 11.43 0.64 -11.91
CA GLU A 133 10.45 0.10 -12.83
C GLU A 133 9.16 -0.35 -12.14
N ILE A 134 8.02 0.08 -12.68
CA ILE A 134 6.69 -0.38 -12.31
C ILE A 134 5.99 -0.87 -13.58
N TRP A 135 5.50 -2.11 -13.53
CA TRP A 135 4.66 -2.67 -14.59
C TRP A 135 3.26 -2.91 -14.07
N PHE A 136 2.27 -2.48 -14.85
CA PHE A 136 0.86 -2.75 -14.59
C PHE A 136 0.31 -3.49 -15.81
N VAL A 137 0.29 -4.82 -15.73
CA VAL A 137 -0.01 -5.72 -16.84
C VAL A 137 -1.41 -6.28 -16.72
#